data_AF-L7W9G2-F1
#
_entry.id   AF-L7W9G2-F1
#
_cell.length_a   1.000
_cell.length_b   1.000
_cell.length_c   1.000
_cell.angle_alpha   90.00
_cell.angle_beta   90.00
_cell.angle_gamma   90.00
#
_symmetry.space_group_name_H-M   'P 1'
#
loop_
_entity.id
_entity.type
_entity.pdbx_description
1 polymer ?
#
loop_
_entity_poly.entity_id
_entity_poly.type
_entity_poly.pdbx_seq_one_letter_code
_entity_poly.pdbx_strand_id
1 'polypeptide(L)'
;MNHRGIQKPPIFELIAVFFNYGGLLLIILSELADIWSALSTLGALYIVFVAPIVMLVIIYRLQKTKKNSNYHLYIFIASSLYFIIMPATFYLLLS
;
A
#
# COMPACT_ATOMS: atom_id res chain seq x y z
N MET A 1 -24.50 -24.29 -13.25
CA MET A 1 -23.32 -23.62 -12.69
C MET A 1 -22.31 -23.37 -13.80
N ASN A 2 -22.28 -22.15 -14.37
CA ASN A 2 -21.35 -21.79 -15.44
C ASN A 2 -20.00 -21.38 -14.82
N HIS A 3 -18.95 -22.16 -15.05
CA HIS A 3 -17.56 -21.88 -14.64
C HIS A 3 -16.85 -20.82 -15.54
N ARG A 4 -17.58 -19.81 -16.04
CA ARG A 4 -17.02 -18.78 -16.92
C ARG A 4 -16.87 -17.47 -16.15
N GLY A 5 -15.64 -17.05 -15.89
CA GLY A 5 -15.36 -15.68 -15.44
C GLY A 5 -14.63 -15.54 -14.11
N ILE A 6 -13.78 -16.50 -13.72
CA ILE A 6 -12.78 -16.23 -12.67
C ILE A 6 -11.78 -15.24 -13.27
N GLN A 7 -12.07 -13.95 -13.15
CA GLN A 7 -11.08 -12.93 -13.38
C GLN A 7 -9.92 -13.21 -12.44
N LYS A 8 -8.71 -13.26 -13.01
CA LYS A 8 -7.51 -13.53 -12.24
C LYS A 8 -7.43 -12.50 -11.12
N PRO A 9 -7.40 -12.93 -9.84
CA PRO A 9 -7.29 -12.00 -8.74
C PRO A 9 -5.99 -11.19 -8.89
N PRO A 10 -6.00 -9.91 -8.51
CA PRO A 10 -4.86 -9.00 -8.60
C PRO A 10 -3.81 -9.32 -7.52
N ILE A 11 -3.18 -10.50 -7.62
CA ILE A 11 -2.26 -11.04 -6.60
C ILE A 11 -1.03 -10.14 -6.46
N PHE A 12 -0.47 -9.67 -7.58
CA PHE A 12 0.71 -8.81 -7.55
C PHE A 12 0.42 -7.48 -6.88
N GLU A 13 -0.73 -6.86 -7.19
CA GLU A 13 -1.14 -5.61 -6.59
C GLU A 13 -1.47 -5.77 -5.12
N LEU A 14 -2.09 -6.90 -4.73
CA LEU A 14 -2.33 -7.22 -3.33
C LEU A 14 -1.03 -7.34 -2.53
N ILE A 15 -0.04 -8.06 -3.08
CA ILE A 15 1.28 -8.21 -2.44
C ILE A 15 1.98 -6.85 -2.30
N ALA A 16 1.96 -6.03 -3.36
CA ALA A 16 2.57 -4.71 -3.32
C ALA A 16 1.88 -3.79 -2.28
N VAL A 17 0.54 -3.79 -2.23
CA VAL A 17 -0.21 -3.06 -1.21
C VAL A 17 0.15 -3.56 0.19
N PHE A 18 0.22 -4.88 0.39
CA PHE A 18 0.59 -5.49 1.66
C PHE A 18 2.00 -5.07 2.11
N PHE A 19 3.01 -5.12 1.23
CA PHE A 19 4.37 -4.71 1.57
C PHE A 19 4.47 -3.22 1.92
N ASN A 20 3.73 -2.36 1.23
CA ASN A 20 3.76 -0.92 1.50
C ASN A 20 3.05 -0.57 2.83
N TYR A 21 1.90 -1.18 3.13
CA TYR A 21 1.23 -0.98 4.42
C TYR A 21 1.96 -1.67 5.58
N GLY A 22 2.50 -2.87 5.35
CA GLY A 22 3.33 -3.58 6.32
C GLY A 22 4.62 -2.84 6.62
N GLY A 23 5.29 -2.29 5.59
CA GLY A 23 6.46 -1.44 5.76
C GLY A 23 6.16 -0.17 6.55
N LEU A 24 5.03 0.50 6.27
CA LEU A 24 4.57 1.64 7.04
C LEU A 24 4.35 1.27 8.52
N LEU A 25 3.69 0.13 8.77
CA LEU A 25 3.46 -0.37 10.13
C LEU A 25 4.77 -0.66 10.87
N LEU A 26 5.76 -1.26 10.21
CA LEU A 26 7.06 -1.54 10.81
C LEU A 26 7.84 -0.26 11.16
N ILE A 27 7.72 0.80 10.36
CA ILE A 27 8.30 2.11 10.69
C ILE A 27 7.63 2.68 11.94
N ILE A 28 6.29 2.68 11.99
CA ILE A 28 5.53 3.16 13.15
C ILE A 28 5.94 2.39 14.42
N LEU A 29 6.04 1.07 14.33
CA LEU A 29 6.46 0.24 15.46
C LEU A 29 7.92 0.48 15.85
N SER A 30 8.81 0.72 14.88
CA SER A 30 10.23 1.03 15.17
C SER A 30 10.36 2.35 15.92
N GLU A 31 9.58 3.35 15.54
CA GLU A 31 9.53 4.66 16.23
C GLU A 31 8.95 4.53 17.63
N LEU A 32 7.79 3.87 17.77
CA LEU A 32 7.15 3.65 19.07
C LEU A 32 8.01 2.83 20.05
N ALA A 33 8.84 1.93 19.52
CA ALA A 33 9.74 1.11 20.32
C ALA A 33 11.09 1.80 20.63
N ASP A 34 11.33 3.00 20.07
CA ASP A 34 12.61 3.72 20.16
C ASP A 34 13.81 2.89 19.65
N ILE A 35 13.57 2.04 18.65
CA ILE A 35 14.58 1.17 18.01
C ILE A 35 14.90 1.70 16.61
N TRP A 36 15.07 3.02 16.50
CA TRP A 36 15.36 3.62 15.21
C TRP A 36 16.73 3.17 14.72
N SER A 37 16.75 2.49 13.57
CA SER A 37 17.96 1.94 12.97
C SER A 37 18.20 2.49 11.57
N ALA A 38 19.42 2.29 11.05
CA ALA A 38 19.73 2.59 9.65
C ALA A 38 18.80 1.84 8.67
N LEU A 39 18.36 0.63 9.04
CA LEU A 39 17.41 -0.15 8.25
C LEU A 39 16.00 0.48 8.25
N SER A 40 15.56 1.00 9.39
CA SER A 40 14.29 1.74 9.52
C SER A 40 14.31 3.02 8.68
N THR A 41 15.45 3.72 8.65
CA THR A 41 15.65 4.90 7.80
C THR A 41 15.56 4.55 6.31
N LEU A 42 16.18 3.46 5.89
CA LEU A 42 16.08 2.97 4.51
C LEU A 42 14.63 2.59 4.15
N GLY A 43 13.93 1.94 5.07
CA GLY A 43 12.50 1.63 4.94
C GLY A 43 11.65 2.91 4.79
N ALA A 44 11.92 3.93 5.60
CA ALA A 44 11.24 5.22 5.54
C ALA A 44 11.46 5.92 4.19
N LEU A 45 12.69 5.92 3.66
CA LEU A 45 12.97 6.46 2.32
C LEU A 45 12.20 5.71 1.23
N TYR A 46 12.15 4.37 1.30
CA TYR A 46 11.34 3.58 0.36
C TYR A 46 9.85 3.96 0.44
N ILE A 47 9.31 4.07 1.67
CA ILE A 47 7.90 4.41 1.92
C ILE A 47 7.56 5.83 1.45
N VAL A 48 8.49 6.78 1.52
CA VAL A 48 8.28 8.17 1.09
C VAL A 48 8.41 8.33 -0.42
N PHE A 49 9.39 7.70 -1.06
CA PHE A 49 9.69 7.96 -2.47
C PHE A 49 9.20 6.87 -3.42
N VAL A 50 9.34 5.61 -3.05
CA VAL A 50 9.08 4.47 -3.95
C VAL A 50 7.64 3.98 -3.82
N ALA A 51 7.15 3.82 -2.59
CA ALA A 51 5.80 3.30 -2.34
C ALA A 51 4.68 4.14 -2.99
N PRO A 52 4.71 5.48 -3.00
CA PRO A 52 3.68 6.28 -3.69
C PRO A 52 3.67 6.04 -5.20
N ILE A 53 4.85 5.86 -5.81
CA ILE A 53 4.96 5.53 -7.25
C ILE A 53 4.33 4.17 -7.52
N VAL A 54 4.66 3.17 -6.70
CA VAL A 54 4.07 1.82 -6.80
C VAL A 54 2.55 1.87 -6.65
N MET A 55 2.04 2.61 -5.66
CA MET A 55 0.61 2.78 -5.43
C MET A 55 -0.08 3.49 -6.60
N LEU A 56 0.54 4.51 -7.19
CA LEU A 56 0.00 5.23 -8.35
C LEU A 56 -0.10 4.32 -9.58
N VAL A 57 0.91 3.49 -9.82
CA VAL A 57 0.90 2.49 -10.90
C VAL A 57 -0.24 1.48 -10.70
N ILE A 58 -0.45 1.02 -9.46
CA ILE A 58 -1.54 0.10 -9.12
C ILE A 58 -2.90 0.76 -9.37
N ILE A 59 -3.10 1.99 -8.90
CA ILE A 59 -4.34 2.76 -9.12
C ILE A 59 -4.62 2.88 -10.63
N TYR A 60 -3.62 3.25 -11.43
CA TYR A 60 -3.78 3.41 -12.88
C TYR A 60 -4.16 2.10 -13.57
N ARG A 61 -3.54 0.97 -13.17
CA ARG A 61 -3.87 -0.35 -13.71
C ARG A 61 -5.28 -0.80 -13.31
N LEU A 62 -5.65 -0.60 -12.06
CA LEU A 62 -6.95 -1.02 -11.52
C LEU A 62 -8.10 -0.09 -11.91
N GLN A 63 -7.83 1.14 -12.36
CA GLN A 63 -8.87 2.10 -12.74
C GLN A 63 -9.84 1.54 -13.80
N LYS A 64 -9.33 0.71 -14.71
CA LYS A 64 -10.11 0.07 -15.79
C LYS A 64 -10.80 -1.23 -15.35
N THR A 65 -10.31 -1.90 -14.31
CA THR A 65 -10.79 -3.22 -13.87
C THR A 65 -11.48 -3.21 -12.52
N LYS A 66 -11.55 -2.06 -11.84
CA LYS A 66 -12.17 -1.90 -10.50
C LYS A 66 -13.64 -2.31 -10.42
N LYS A 67 -14.38 -2.26 -11.53
CA LYS A 67 -15.79 -2.67 -11.59
C LYS A 67 -15.96 -4.18 -11.80
N ASN A 68 -14.88 -4.88 -12.08
CA ASN A 68 -14.96 -6.25 -12.53
C ASN A 68 -15.04 -7.25 -11.35
N SER A 69 -14.50 -6.90 -10.17
CA SER A 69 -14.57 -7.72 -8.94
C SER A 69 -14.37 -6.86 -7.69
N ASN A 70 -14.99 -7.27 -6.57
CA ASN A 70 -14.82 -6.62 -5.26
C ASN A 70 -13.35 -6.58 -4.82
N TYR A 71 -12.53 -7.59 -5.18
CA TYR A 71 -11.10 -7.59 -4.86
C TYR A 71 -10.34 -6.45 -5.55
N HIS A 72 -10.64 -6.18 -6.83
CA HIS A 72 -10.04 -5.03 -7.53
C HIS A 72 -10.49 -3.70 -6.92
N LEU A 73 -11.75 -3.62 -6.48
CA LEU A 73 -12.25 -2.41 -5.81
C LEU A 73 -11.52 -2.17 -4.49
N TYR A 74 -11.37 -3.19 -3.63
CA TYR A 74 -10.70 -3.04 -2.35
C TYR A 74 -9.23 -2.64 -2.50
N ILE A 75 -8.51 -3.23 -3.45
CA ILE A 75 -7.10 -2.88 -3.70
C ILE A 75 -6.98 -1.48 -4.29
N PHE A 76 -7.91 -1.07 -5.16
CA PHE A 76 -7.97 0.30 -5.67
C PHE A 76 -8.21 1.31 -4.53
N ILE A 77 -9.14 1.03 -3.63
CA ILE A 77 -9.43 1.88 -2.46
C ILE A 77 -8.23 1.91 -1.53
N ALA A 78 -7.66 0.75 -1.18
CA ALA A 78 -6.49 0.66 -0.31
C ALA A 78 -5.28 1.41 -0.89
N SER A 79 -5.03 1.30 -2.20
CA SER A 79 -3.95 2.04 -2.85
C SER A 79 -4.20 3.55 -2.85
N SER A 80 -5.45 3.97 -3.01
CA SER A 80 -5.83 5.39 -2.97
C SER A 80 -5.72 5.97 -1.56
N LEU A 81 -6.14 5.22 -0.55
CA LEU A 81 -6.05 5.62 0.87
C LEU A 81 -4.61 5.79 1.33
N TYR A 82 -3.64 5.14 0.68
CA TYR A 82 -2.24 5.26 1.03
C TYR A 82 -1.75 6.72 0.99
N PHE A 83 -2.24 7.51 0.03
CA PHE A 83 -1.89 8.94 -0.11
C PHE A 83 -2.44 9.83 1.00
N ILE A 84 -3.41 9.34 1.78
CA ILE A 84 -3.96 10.04 2.94
C ILE A 84 -3.31 9.50 4.22
N ILE A 85 -3.25 8.17 4.35
CA ILE A 85 -2.75 7.50 5.55
C ILE A 85 -1.26 7.80 5.76
N MET A 86 -0.44 7.69 4.70
CA MET A 86 1.00 7.91 4.82
C MET A 86 1.35 9.30 5.37
N PRO A 87 0.92 10.43 4.76
CA PRO A 87 1.24 11.75 5.32
C PRO A 87 0.60 11.98 6.69
N ALA A 88 -0.61 11.45 6.94
CA ALA A 88 -1.24 11.53 8.26
C ALA A 88 -0.40 10.82 9.34
N THR A 89 0.14 9.64 9.04
CA THR A 89 1.00 8.91 9.98
C THR A 89 2.32 9.63 10.24
N PHE A 90 2.95 10.19 9.21
CA PHE A 90 4.18 10.97 9.40
C PHE A 90 3.93 12.24 10.20
N TYR A 91 2.82 12.93 9.95
CA TYR A 91 2.43 14.10 10.73
C TYR A 91 2.23 13.75 12.21
N LEU A 92 1.56 12.63 12.50
CA LEU A 92 1.33 12.16 13.88
C LEU A 92 2.60 11.70 14.60
N LEU A 93 3.59 11.14 13.88
CA LEU A 93 4.87 10.74 14.48
C LEU A 93 5.79 11.93 14.74
N LEU A 94 5.69 12.99 13.94
CA LEU A 94 6.53 14.19 14.07
C LEU A 94 5.94 15.27 14.98
N SER A 95 4.68 15.13 15.41
CA SER A 95 3.96 16.06 16.30
C SER A 95 4.20 15.75 17.77
#